data_AF-A0A3C0M8I5-F1
#
_entry.id   AF-A0A3C0M8I5-F1
#
_cell.length_a   1.000
_cell.length_b   1.000
_cell.length_c   1.000
_cell.angle_alpha   90.00
_cell.angle_beta   90.00
_cell.angle_gamma   90.00
#
_symmetry.space_group_name_H-M   'P 1'
#
loop_
_entity.id
_entity.type
_entity.pdbx_description
1 polymer ?
#
loop_
_entity_poly.entity_id
_entity_poly.type
_entity_poly.pdbx_seq_one_letter_code
_entity_poly.pdbx_strand_id
1 'polypeptide(L)' 'WYREGRVPLHTLRADIDYGVSTAHTAMGTCGVKVWVFKGEIMEHDPMAQDKRLSEA' A
#
# COMPACT_ATOMS: atom_id res chain seq x y z
N TRP A 1 7.79 -8.85 12.16
CA TRP A 1 7.40 -7.96 11.06
C TRP A 1 8.67 -7.56 10.33
N TYR A 2 8.65 -7.53 9.01
CA TYR A 2 9.79 -7.16 8.17
C TYR A 2 9.42 -5.89 7.42
N ARG A 3 10.36 -4.97 7.26
CA ARG A 3 10.18 -3.73 6.51
C ARG A 3 11.48 -3.37 5.83
N GLU A 4 11.36 -2.98 4.57
CA GLU A 4 12.42 -2.39 3.79
C GLU A 4 12.00 -0.98 3.36
N GLY A 5 12.92 -0.02 3.40
CA GLY A 5 12.63 1.37 3.05
C GLY A 5 11.73 2.13 4.05
N ARG A 6 11.00 3.14 3.54
CA ARG A 6 10.13 4.04 4.32
C ARG A 6 8.66 3.76 4.03
N VAL A 7 7.83 3.76 5.09
CA VAL A 7 6.36 3.65 5.01
C VAL A 7 5.74 4.65 6.00
N PRO A 8 5.48 5.90 5.60
CA PRO A 8 5.00 6.95 6.49
C PRO A 8 3.48 6.89 6.69
N LEU A 9 3.02 6.04 7.61
CA LEU A 9 1.58 5.77 7.84
C LEU A 9 0.76 6.97 8.35
N HIS A 10 1.42 7.98 8.94
CA HIS A 10 0.74 9.17 9.47
C HIS A 10 0.69 10.32 8.46
N THR A 11 1.31 10.16 7.28
CA THR A 11 1.39 11.20 6.26
C THR A 11 0.24 11.02 5.27
N LEU A 12 -0.79 11.86 5.36
CA LEU A 12 -2.00 11.72 4.53
C LEU A 12 -1.75 11.84 3.01
N ARG A 13 -0.72 12.60 2.61
CA ARG A 13 -0.30 12.70 1.20
C ARG A 13 0.51 11.51 0.70
N ALA A 14 0.85 10.56 1.57
CA ALA A 14 1.57 9.36 1.17
C ALA A 14 0.62 8.43 0.40
N ASP A 15 1.00 8.05 -0.81
CA ASP A 15 0.29 7.05 -1.58
C ASP A 15 0.72 5.66 -1.11
N ILE A 16 -0.18 5.01 -0.37
CA ILE A 16 0.07 3.72 0.26
C ILE A 16 -1.04 2.76 -0.16
N ASP A 17 -0.64 1.69 -0.85
CA ASP A 17 -1.52 0.56 -1.10
C ASP A 17 -1.52 -0.35 0.13
N TYR A 18 -2.71 -0.74 0.58
CA TYR A 18 -2.89 -1.70 1.65
C TYR A 18 -3.57 -2.96 1.12
N GLY A 19 -2.97 -4.11 1.39
CA GLY A 19 -3.50 -5.42 1.07
C GLY A 19 -3.61 -6.31 2.30
N VAL A 20 -4.69 -7.08 2.37
CA VAL A 20 -4.86 -8.14 3.37
C VAL A 20 -5.24 -9.44 2.66
N SER A 21 -4.63 -10.54 3.08
CA SER A 21 -4.98 -11.87 2.60
C SER A 21 -4.76 -12.91 3.71
N THR A 22 -5.50 -14.01 3.64
CA THR A 22 -5.38 -15.12 4.60
C THR A 22 -4.82 -16.33 3.89
N ALA A 23 -3.67 -16.81 4.34
CA ALA A 23 -3.10 -18.05 3.88
C ALA A 23 -3.72 -19.23 4.65
N HIS A 24 -4.28 -20.19 3.92
CA HIS A 24 -4.79 -21.43 4.47
C HIS A 24 -3.71 -22.51 4.39
N THR A 25 -3.24 -22.97 5.54
CA THR A 25 -2.17 -23.97 5.66
C THR A 25 -2.70 -25.22 6.36
N ALA A 26 -1.95 -26.32 6.28
CA ALA A 26 -2.34 -27.59 6.93
C ALA A 26 -2.55 -27.46 8.44
N MET A 27 -1.87 -26.50 9.09
CA MET A 27 -1.93 -26.27 10.54
C MET A 27 -2.92 -25.17 10.94
N GLY A 28 -3.63 -24.56 9.99
CA GLY A 28 -4.59 -23.48 10.26
C GLY A 28 -4.43 -22.30 9.33
N THR A 29 -4.84 -21.11 9.79
CA THR A 29 -4.86 -19.89 8.97
C THR A 29 -3.82 -18.88 9.43
N CYS A 30 -3.12 -18.25 8.48
CA CYS A 30 -2.16 -17.18 8.73
C CYS A 30 -2.61 -15.90 8.02
N GLY A 31 -2.92 -14.85 8.77
CA GLY A 31 -3.24 -13.54 8.22
C GLY A 31 -1.98 -12.80 7.78
N VAL A 32 -1.98 -12.29 6.54
CA VAL A 32 -0.92 -11.48 5.96
C VAL A 32 -1.45 -10.08 5.68
N LYS A 33 -0.71 -9.07 6.14
CA LYS A 33 -1.01 -7.65 5.90
C LYS A 33 0.21 -7.02 5.24
N VAL A 34 -0.01 -6.27 4.17
CA VAL A 34 1.05 -5.65 3.36
C VAL A 34 0.73 -4.18 3.14
N TRP A 35 1.76 -3.34 3.26
CA TRP A 35 1.72 -1.92 2.93
C TRP A 35 2.81 -1.65 1.89
N VAL A 36 2.44 -1.02 0.77
CA VAL A 36 3.38 -0.63 -0.29
C VAL A 36 3.32 0.88 -0.44
N PHE A 37 4.44 1.55 -0.15
CA PHE A 37 4.56 3.00 -0.34
C PHE A 37 5.02 3.31 -1.77
N LYS A 38 4.17 3.97 -2.56
CA LYS A 38 4.42 4.32 -3.97
C LYS A 38 5.02 5.71 -4.16
N GLY A 39 5.04 6.53 -3.11
CA GLY A 39 5.50 7.92 -3.15
C GLY A 39 4.50 8.87 -2.50
N GLU A 40 4.66 10.17 -2.72
CA GLU A 40 3.72 11.18 -2.23
C GLU A 40 2.93 11.77 -3.41
N ILE A 41 1.65 12.03 -3.18
CA ILE A 41 0.79 12.75 -4.13
C ILE A 41 0.96 14.23 -3.87
N MET A 42 1.42 14.95 -4.90
CA MET A 42 1.50 16.40 -4.87
C MET A 42 0.21 17.00 -5.42
N GLU A 43 -0.32 18.06 -4.79
CA GLU A 43 -1.57 18.72 -5.19
C GLU A 43 -1.56 19.28 -6.63
N HIS A 44 -0.38 19.46 -7.21
CA HIS A 44 -0.19 20.00 -8.57
C HIS A 44 0.31 18.95 -9.57
N ASP A 45 0.17 17.66 -9.28
CA ASP A 45 0.48 16.62 -10.26
C ASP A 45 -0.78 16.21 -11.03
N PRO A 46 -1.04 16.79 -12.22
CA PRO A 46 -2.25 16.51 -13.00
C PRO A 46 -2.35 15.03 -13.42
N MET A 47 -1.25 14.26 -13.36
CA MET A 47 -1.23 12.85 -13.75
C MET A 47 -1.52 11.89 -12.58
N ALA A 48 -1.57 12.38 -11.33
CA ALA A 48 -1.75 11.51 -10.16
C ALA A 48 -3.15 10.87 -10.09
N GLN A 49 -4.21 11.57 -10.54
CA GLN A 49 -5.55 10.99 -10.62
C GLN A 49 -5.67 9.95 -11.73
N ASP A 50 -5.14 10.26 -12.92
CA ASP A 50 -5.17 9.35 -14.07
C ASP A 50 -4.41 8.05 -13.77
N LYS A 51 -3.26 8.15 -13.09
CA LYS A 51 -2.48 6.98 -12.70
C LYS A 51 -3.26 6.06 -11.76
N ARG A 52 -3.93 6.61 -10.73
CA ARG A 52 -4.81 5.82 -9.85
C ARG A 52 -5.97 5.18 -10.59
N LEU A 53 -6.63 5.93 -11.48
CA LEU A 53 -7.76 5.42 -12.28
C LEU A 53 -7.34 4.29 -13.23
N SER A 54 -6.09 4.30 -13.70
CA SER A 54 -5.55 3.23 -14.54
C SER A 54 -5.07 1.99 -13.78
N GLU A 55 -4.74 2.13 -12.49
CA GLU A 55 -4.20 1.07 -11.63
C GLU A 55 -5.27 0.33 -10.81
N ALA A 56 -6.48 0.90 -10.70
CA ALA A 56 -7.63 0.33 -9.98
C ALA A 56 -8.50 -0.58 -10.86
#